data_AF-A0A2D4PIM1-F1
#
_entry.id   AF-A0A2D4PIM1-F1
#
_cell.length_a   1.000
_cell.length_b   1.000
_cell.length_c   1.000
_cell.angle_alpha   90.00
_cell.angle_beta   90.00
_cell.angle_gamma   90.00
#
_symmetry.space_group_name_H-M   'P 1'
#
loop_
_entity.id
_entity.type
_entity.pdbx_description
1 polymer ?
#
loop_
_entity_poly.entity_id
_entity_poly.type
_entity_poly.pdbx_seq_one_letter_code
_entity_poly.pdbx_strand_id
1 'polypeptide(L)'
;MKAVIRGTTISYNARRIRENYAQQNNLKLRIKELESQLQNTPKDCRLQYQMIVTKHKLNLLEQEGTITKLTAARQIYFEQANKPGRWLSYKLKKEKEKGVIYQLIDGKGDPQQGIEQQKEIACRYFEDLYKKEEVNEDTIRSYLGETKDKVNWT
;
A
#
# COMPACT_ATOMS: atom_id res chain seq x y z
N MET A 1 25.01 23.06 21.14
CA MET A 1 23.56 23.36 21.22
C MET A 1 22.76 22.96 19.96
N LYS A 2 23.16 23.38 18.74
CA LYS A 2 22.46 23.01 17.47
C LYS A 2 22.28 21.50 17.25
N ALA A 3 23.30 20.69 17.57
CA ALA A 3 23.24 19.23 17.41
C ALA A 3 22.22 18.57 18.35
N VAL A 4 22.16 19.02 19.62
CA VAL A 4 21.23 18.50 20.63
C VAL A 4 19.79 18.75 20.22
N ILE A 5 19.46 19.99 19.82
CA ILE A 5 18.11 20.37 19.36
C ILE A 5 17.70 19.51 18.16
N ARG A 6 18.58 19.36 17.16
CA ARG A 6 18.31 18.50 16.00
C ARG A 6 18.04 17.05 16.41
N GLY A 7 18.85 16.49 17.31
CA GLY A 7 18.66 15.13 17.83
C GLY A 7 17.32 14.95 18.53
N THR A 8 16.92 15.91 19.36
CA THR A 8 15.60 15.91 20.03
C THR A 8 14.46 16.00 19.02
N THR A 9 14.54 16.88 18.03
CA THR A 9 13.51 17.00 16.99
C THR A 9 13.40 15.73 16.14
N ILE A 10 14.52 15.13 15.75
CA ILE A 10 14.55 13.90 14.95
C ILE A 10 13.94 12.74 15.74
N SER A 11 14.36 12.53 16.99
CA SER A 11 13.84 11.45 17.84
C SER A 11 12.34 11.60 18.11
N TYR A 12 11.87 12.82 18.39
CA TYR A 12 10.45 13.12 18.55
C TYR A 12 9.66 12.80 17.29
N ASN A 13 10.10 13.28 16.11
CA ASN A 13 9.41 13.02 14.85
C ASN A 13 9.40 11.53 14.49
N ALA A 14 10.52 10.83 14.71
CA ALA A 14 10.61 9.39 14.48
C ALA A 14 9.63 8.61 15.36
N ARG A 15 9.53 8.97 16.64
CA ARG A 15 8.53 8.39 17.55
C ARG A 15 7.10 8.63 17.05
N ARG A 16 6.76 9.88 16.71
CA ARG A 16 5.42 10.24 16.22
C ARG A 16 5.04 9.48 14.95
N ILE A 17 6.00 9.31 14.02
CA ILE A 17 5.78 8.53 12.79
C ILE A 17 5.48 7.06 13.13
N ARG A 18 6.25 6.45 14.04
CA ARG A 18 6.01 5.06 14.48
C ARG A 18 4.65 4.89 15.14
N GLU A 19 4.27 5.82 16.01
CA GLU A 19 2.97 5.80 16.69
C GLU A 19 1.82 5.92 15.69
N ASN A 20 1.89 6.88 14.75
CA ASN A 20 0.87 7.03 13.71
C ASN A 20 0.77 5.78 12.83
N TYR A 21 1.90 5.19 12.45
CA TYR A 21 1.93 3.96 11.65
C TYR A 21 1.29 2.79 12.40
N ALA A 22 1.61 2.61 13.69
CA ALA A 22 1.00 1.58 14.53
C ALA A 22 -0.52 1.77 14.66
N GLN A 23 -0.98 3.01 14.86
CA GLN A 23 -2.41 3.32 14.91
C GLN A 23 -3.14 2.98 13.61
N GLN A 24 -2.58 3.37 12.46
CA GLN A 24 -3.14 3.02 11.15
C GLN A 24 -3.18 1.50 10.94
N ASN A 25 -2.11 0.80 11.31
CA ASN A 25 -2.04 -0.66 11.17
C ASN A 25 -3.09 -1.36 12.04
N ASN A 26 -3.26 -0.92 13.29
CA ASN A 26 -4.29 -1.45 14.19
C ASN A 26 -5.70 -1.25 13.63
N LEU A 27 -6.00 -0.10 13.02
CA LEU A 27 -7.29 0.14 12.38
C LEU A 27 -7.49 -0.74 11.15
N LYS A 28 -6.46 -0.95 10.33
CA LYS A 28 -6.52 -1.86 9.18
C LYS A 28 -6.75 -3.31 9.60
N LEU A 29 -6.07 -3.77 10.65
CA LEU A 29 -6.30 -5.10 11.24
C LEU A 29 -7.73 -5.23 11.75
N ARG A 30 -8.23 -4.21 12.45
CA ARG A 30 -9.61 -4.21 12.94
C ARG A 30 -10.65 -4.25 11.82
N ILE A 31 -10.40 -3.54 10.72
CA ILE A 31 -11.25 -3.62 9.52
C ILE A 31 -11.26 -5.06 8.99
N LYS A 32 -10.09 -5.69 8.84
CA LYS A 32 -9.99 -7.07 8.36
C LYS A 32 -10.73 -8.07 9.25
N GLU A 33 -10.64 -7.93 10.57
CA GLU A 33 -11.40 -8.74 11.53
C GLU A 33 -12.91 -8.57 11.34
N LEU A 34 -13.38 -7.32 11.27
CA LEU A 34 -14.79 -7.00 11.08
C LEU A 34 -15.31 -7.49 9.72
N GLU A 35 -14.48 -7.49 8.67
CA GLU A 35 -14.83 -8.05 7.35
C GLU A 35 -15.04 -9.56 7.44
N SER A 36 -14.16 -10.28 8.14
CA SER A 36 -14.30 -11.72 8.36
C SER A 36 -15.55 -12.06 9.19
N GLN A 37 -15.86 -11.25 10.21
CA GLN A 37 -17.09 -11.43 10.99
C GLN A 37 -18.34 -11.19 10.14
N LEU A 38 -18.35 -10.12 9.33
CA LEU A 38 -19.47 -9.81 8.44
C LEU A 38 -19.67 -10.84 7.32
N GLN A 39 -18.62 -11.53 6.87
CA GLN A 39 -18.75 -12.65 5.93
C GLN A 39 -19.60 -13.79 6.52
N ASN A 40 -19.47 -14.06 7.82
CA ASN A 40 -20.25 -15.09 8.51
C ASN A 40 -21.65 -14.59 8.91
N THR A 41 -21.78 -13.32 9.31
CA THR A 41 -23.06 -12.72 9.75
C THR A 41 -23.36 -11.41 9.00
N PRO A 42 -23.83 -11.47 7.74
CA PRO A 42 -23.91 -10.29 6.86
C PRO A 42 -24.96 -9.25 7.27
N LYS A 43 -25.99 -9.64 8.03
CA LYS A 43 -27.11 -8.76 8.44
C LYS A 43 -26.92 -8.12 9.82
N ASP A 44 -25.76 -8.27 10.46
CA ASP A 44 -25.52 -7.65 11.76
C ASP A 44 -25.23 -6.14 11.62
N CYS A 45 -26.25 -5.33 11.89
CA CYS A 45 -26.17 -3.88 11.87
C CYS A 45 -25.12 -3.31 12.83
N ARG A 46 -24.85 -3.98 13.96
CA ARG A 46 -23.88 -3.51 14.96
C ARG A 46 -22.46 -3.65 14.42
N LEU A 47 -22.13 -4.77 13.78
CA LEU A 47 -20.84 -4.98 13.14
C LEU A 47 -20.64 -4.04 11.95
N GLN A 48 -21.67 -3.82 11.14
CA GLN A 48 -21.63 -2.84 10.04
C GLN A 48 -21.35 -1.42 10.56
N TYR A 49 -22.01 -1.02 11.65
CA TYR A 49 -21.76 0.29 12.25
C TYR A 49 -20.31 0.42 12.76
N GLN A 50 -19.79 -0.60 13.47
CA GLN A 50 -18.40 -0.62 13.92
C GLN A 50 -17.40 -0.53 12.74
N MET A 51 -17.72 -1.18 11.63
CA MET A 51 -16.93 -1.09 10.40
C MET A 51 -16.87 0.33 9.87
N ILE A 52 -18.03 0.99 9.75
CA ILE A 52 -18.13 2.36 9.25
C ILE A 52 -17.34 3.31 10.14
N VAL A 53 -17.48 3.20 11.47
CA VAL A 53 -16.74 4.02 12.44
C VAL A 53 -15.23 3.79 12.32
N THR A 54 -14.79 2.54 12.20
CA THR A 54 -13.36 2.21 12.08
C THR A 54 -12.77 2.74 10.77
N LYS A 55 -13.48 2.59 9.65
CA LYS A 55 -13.10 3.17 8.34
C LYS A 55 -13.06 4.70 8.40
N HIS A 56 -14.03 5.33 9.04
CA HIS A 56 -14.05 6.78 9.23
C HIS A 56 -12.83 7.26 10.04
N LYS A 57 -12.50 6.58 11.14
CA LYS A 57 -11.32 6.90 11.95
C LYS A 57 -10.02 6.76 11.17
N LEU A 58 -9.90 5.73 10.32
CA LEU A 58 -8.74 5.57 9.43
C LEU A 58 -8.64 6.73 8.43
N ASN A 59 -9.75 7.11 7.81
CA ASN A 59 -9.80 8.23 6.86
C ASN A 59 -9.38 9.55 7.51
N LEU A 60 -9.82 9.84 8.74
CA LEU A 60 -9.38 11.05 9.46
C LEU A 60 -7.85 11.11 9.62
N LEU A 61 -7.21 10.00 10.00
CA LEU A 61 -5.75 9.93 10.13
C LEU A 61 -5.03 10.13 8.78
N GLU A 62 -5.59 9.60 7.69
CA GLU A 62 -5.04 9.79 6.34
C GLU A 62 -5.20 11.23 5.86
N GLN A 63 -6.32 11.87 6.19
CA GLN A 63 -6.59 13.28 5.89
C GLN A 63 -5.62 14.21 6.63
N GLU A 64 -5.37 13.98 7.92
CA GLU A 64 -4.37 14.75 8.69
C GLU A 64 -2.97 14.68 8.06
N GLY A 65 -2.56 13.47 7.65
CA GLY A 65 -1.30 13.27 6.94
C GLY A 65 -1.26 13.99 5.59
N THR A 66 -2.39 14.01 4.87
CA THR A 66 -2.52 14.71 3.58
C THR A 66 -2.46 16.22 3.75
N ILE A 67 -3.13 16.80 4.75
CA ILE A 67 -3.06 18.22 5.09
C ILE A 67 -1.62 18.63 5.42
N THR A 68 -0.91 17.82 6.21
CA THR A 68 0.49 18.08 6.55
C THR A 68 1.40 18.07 5.31
N LYS A 69 1.18 17.12 4.38
CA LYS A 69 1.92 17.09 3.10
C LYS A 69 1.59 18.30 2.22
N LEU A 70 0.33 18.71 2.16
CA LEU A 70 -0.12 19.84 1.36
C LEU A 70 0.47 21.16 1.87
N THR A 71 0.46 21.37 3.19
CA THR A 71 1.05 22.56 3.82
C THR A 71 2.57 22.62 3.58
N ALA A 72 3.28 21.50 3.74
CA ALA A 72 4.70 21.41 3.42
C ALA A 72 4.97 21.68 1.93
N ALA A 73 4.17 21.11 1.02
CA ALA A 73 4.29 21.38 -0.40
C ALA A 73 4.10 22.87 -0.71
N ARG A 74 3.05 23.49 -0.15
CA ARG A 74 2.79 24.94 -0.30
C ARG A 74 3.97 25.79 0.13
N GLN A 75 4.60 25.45 1.26
CA GLN A 75 5.80 26.13 1.74
C GLN A 75 6.99 25.96 0.78
N ILE A 76 7.25 24.74 0.31
CA ILE A 76 8.32 24.48 -0.68
C ILE A 76 8.08 25.29 -1.96
N TYR A 77 6.84 25.34 -2.46
CA TYR A 77 6.50 26.16 -3.63
C TYR A 77 6.80 27.64 -3.42
N PHE A 78 6.46 28.18 -2.24
CA PHE A 78 6.76 29.56 -1.89
C PHE A 78 8.27 29.83 -1.84
N GLU A 79 9.03 28.97 -1.15
CA GLU A 79 10.50 29.10 -1.02
C GLU A 79 11.21 29.02 -2.38
N GLN A 80 10.69 28.22 -3.32
CA GLN A 80 11.28 28.01 -4.65
C GLN A 80 10.71 28.94 -5.73
N ALA A 81 9.75 29.82 -5.41
CA ALA A 81 9.07 30.68 -6.37
C ALA A 81 10.03 31.54 -7.21
N ASN A 82 11.13 31.99 -6.59
CA ASN A 82 12.15 32.83 -7.25
C ASN A 82 13.15 32.03 -8.11
N LYS A 83 13.10 30.70 -8.09
CA LYS A 83 14.06 29.82 -8.81
C LYS A 83 13.36 28.66 -9.54
N PRO A 84 12.36 28.93 -10.40
CA PRO A 84 11.53 27.89 -11.00
C PRO A 84 12.33 26.94 -11.90
N GLY A 85 13.30 27.45 -12.68
CA GLY A 85 14.15 26.62 -13.54
C GLY A 85 15.00 25.61 -12.76
N ARG A 86 15.70 26.08 -11.70
CA ARG A 86 16.51 25.20 -10.83
C ARG A 86 15.65 24.15 -10.13
N TRP A 87 14.46 24.55 -9.66
CA TRP A 87 13.52 23.66 -9.01
C TRP A 87 12.97 22.59 -9.97
N LEU A 88 12.64 22.97 -11.20
CA LEU A 88 12.20 22.06 -12.25
C LEU A 88 13.28 21.03 -12.58
N SER A 89 14.53 21.46 -12.78
CA SER A 89 15.65 20.54 -13.03
C SER A 89 15.85 19.55 -11.89
N TYR A 90 15.75 20.02 -10.64
CA TYR A 90 15.82 19.14 -9.46
C TYR A 90 14.67 18.12 -9.42
N LYS A 91 13.42 18.56 -9.66
CA LYS A 91 12.26 17.66 -9.73
C LYS A 91 12.42 16.61 -10.82
N LEU A 92 12.80 16.99 -12.03
CA LEU A 92 13.04 16.06 -13.14
C LEU A 92 14.11 15.02 -12.79
N LYS A 93 15.19 15.45 -12.13
CA LYS A 93 16.22 14.53 -11.62
C LYS A 93 15.65 13.55 -10.59
N LYS A 94 14.87 14.03 -9.63
CA LYS A 94 14.25 13.18 -8.60
C LYS A 94 13.23 12.20 -9.16
N GLU A 95 12.43 12.60 -10.14
CA GLU A 95 11.49 11.70 -10.82
C GLU A 95 12.23 10.62 -11.61
N LYS A 96 13.33 10.97 -12.30
CA LYS A 96 14.20 9.96 -12.93
C LYS A 96 14.78 8.98 -11.91
N GLU A 97 15.31 9.46 -10.78
CA GLU A 97 15.86 8.60 -9.71
C GLU A 97 14.81 7.63 -9.13
N LYS A 98 13.56 8.05 -8.95
CA LYS A 98 12.49 7.19 -8.42
C LYS A 98 12.11 6.04 -9.35
N GLY A 99 12.19 6.26 -10.65
CA GLY A 99 11.85 5.24 -11.67
C GLY A 99 12.96 4.22 -11.92
N VAL A 100 14.16 4.45 -11.40
CA VAL A 100 15.29 3.53 -11.58
C VAL A 100 15.16 2.36 -10.61
N ILE A 101 15.11 1.15 -11.14
CA ILE A 101 15.18 -0.08 -10.36
C ILE A 101 16.66 -0.39 -10.11
N TYR A 102 17.10 -0.24 -8.86
CA TYR A 102 18.51 -0.47 -8.49
C TYR A 102 18.86 -1.96 -8.39
N GLN A 103 17.93 -2.79 -7.92
CA GLN A 103 18.14 -4.23 -7.75
C GLN A 103 16.82 -5.00 -7.86
N LEU A 104 16.89 -6.23 -8.38
CA LEU A 104 15.81 -7.21 -8.35
C LEU A 104 16.30 -8.49 -7.68
N ILE A 105 15.41 -9.19 -7.00
CA ILE A 105 15.72 -10.46 -6.33
C ILE A 105 15.42 -11.59 -7.31
N ASP A 106 16.40 -12.47 -7.55
CA ASP A 106 16.22 -13.65 -8.40
C ASP A 106 15.41 -14.74 -7.67
N GLY A 107 14.94 -15.76 -8.39
CA GLY A 107 14.20 -16.91 -7.84
C GLY A 107 14.96 -17.70 -6.77
N LYS A 108 16.29 -17.53 -6.68
CA LYS A 108 17.15 -18.11 -5.63
C LYS A 108 17.27 -17.24 -4.38
N GLY A 109 16.73 -16.02 -4.40
CA GLY A 109 16.77 -15.07 -3.28
C GLY A 109 17.95 -14.09 -3.31
N ASP A 110 18.84 -14.16 -4.32
CA ASP A 110 20.01 -13.29 -4.43
C ASP A 110 19.67 -11.96 -5.13
N PRO A 111 20.12 -10.80 -4.61
CA PRO A 111 19.90 -9.50 -5.23
C PRO A 111 20.82 -9.30 -6.45
N GLN A 112 20.22 -9.06 -7.61
CA GLN A 112 20.90 -8.76 -8.88
C GLN A 112 20.78 -7.27 -9.23
N GLN A 113 21.93 -6.66 -9.53
CA GLN A 113 22.03 -5.22 -9.86
C GLN A 113 22.27 -4.96 -11.36
N GLY A 114 22.71 -5.97 -12.10
CA GLY A 114 22.97 -5.82 -13.52
C GLY A 114 21.67 -5.74 -14.34
N ILE A 115 21.66 -4.88 -15.36
CA ILE A 115 20.48 -4.57 -16.16
C ILE A 115 19.94 -5.81 -16.88
N GLU A 116 20.83 -6.71 -17.33
CA GLU A 116 20.45 -7.90 -18.10
C GLU A 116 19.82 -8.96 -17.20
N GLN A 117 20.40 -9.19 -16.02
CA GLN A 117 19.83 -10.06 -14.99
C GLN A 117 18.46 -9.55 -14.53
N GLN A 118 18.33 -8.23 -14.34
CA GLN A 118 17.05 -7.63 -13.97
C GLN A 118 15.97 -7.86 -15.04
N LYS A 119 16.33 -7.71 -16.32
CA LYS A 119 15.40 -8.00 -17.43
C LYS A 119 14.98 -9.46 -17.43
N GLU A 120 15.92 -10.39 -17.24
CA GLU A 120 15.62 -11.82 -17.19
C GLU A 120 14.68 -12.17 -16.03
N ILE A 121 14.95 -11.65 -14.83
CA ILE A 121 14.09 -11.83 -13.65
C ILE A 121 12.69 -11.29 -13.93
N ALA A 122 12.58 -10.09 -14.49
CA ALA A 122 11.30 -9.48 -14.82
C ALA A 122 10.53 -10.31 -15.86
N CYS A 123 11.20 -10.77 -16.93
CA CYS A 123 10.60 -11.62 -17.96
C CYS A 123 10.06 -12.92 -17.34
N ARG A 124 10.88 -13.65 -16.58
CA ARG A 124 10.46 -14.90 -15.92
C ARG A 124 9.26 -14.70 -15.01
N TYR A 125 9.24 -13.62 -14.21
CA TYR A 125 8.11 -13.30 -13.34
C TYR A 125 6.81 -13.12 -14.13
N PHE A 126 6.84 -12.36 -15.23
CA PHE A 126 5.64 -12.15 -16.04
C PHE A 126 5.25 -13.38 -16.86
N GLU A 127 6.22 -14.17 -17.33
CA GLU A 127 5.94 -15.48 -17.92
C GLU A 127 5.17 -16.37 -16.94
N ASP A 128 5.63 -16.47 -15.70
CA ASP A 128 4.94 -17.23 -14.65
C ASP A 128 3.55 -16.66 -14.33
N LEU A 129 3.42 -15.34 -14.24
CA LEU A 129 2.15 -14.67 -13.93
C LEU A 129 1.08 -14.89 -15.01
N TYR A 130 1.49 -15.00 -16.27
CA TYR A 130 0.59 -15.18 -17.41
C TYR A 130 0.57 -16.63 -17.93
N LYS A 131 1.20 -17.58 -17.24
CA LYS A 131 0.99 -19.01 -17.53
C LYS A 131 -0.49 -19.30 -17.34
N LYS A 132 -1.11 -19.80 -18.41
CA LYS A 132 -2.50 -20.25 -18.36
C LYS A 132 -2.55 -21.43 -17.39
N GLU A 133 -3.26 -21.29 -16.28
CA GLU A 133 -3.56 -22.44 -15.43
C GLU A 133 -4.35 -23.45 -16.26
N GLU A 134 -3.85 -24.69 -16.33
CA GLU A 134 -4.63 -25.83 -16.79
C GLU A 134 -5.69 -26.14 -15.73
N VAL A 135 -6.74 -25.32 -15.69
CA VAL A 135 -7.85 -25.57 -14.79
C VAL A 135 -8.65 -26.73 -15.37
N ASN A 136 -8.70 -27.84 -14.62
CA ASN A 136 -9.49 -28.98 -15.00
C ASN A 136 -10.98 -28.59 -14.99
N GLU A 137 -11.57 -28.47 -16.19
CA GLU A 137 -12.95 -28.07 -16.42
C GLU A 137 -13.96 -28.92 -15.63
N ASP A 138 -13.64 -30.18 -15.35
CA ASP A 138 -14.48 -31.08 -14.58
C ASP A 138 -14.62 -30.64 -13.12
N THR A 139 -13.57 -30.06 -12.54
CA THR A 139 -13.59 -29.50 -11.18
C THR A 139 -14.48 -28.26 -11.10
N ILE A 140 -14.41 -27.40 -12.12
CA ILE A 140 -15.28 -26.22 -12.24
C ILE A 140 -16.74 -26.68 -12.39
N ARG A 141 -17.00 -27.67 -13.25
CA ARG A 141 -18.35 -28.23 -13.48
C ARG A 141 -18.92 -28.90 -12.23
N SER A 142 -18.11 -29.65 -11.50
CA SER A 142 -18.50 -30.27 -10.23
C SER A 142 -18.86 -29.20 -9.18
N TYR A 143 -18.02 -28.19 -9.00
CA TYR A 143 -18.29 -27.09 -8.07
C TYR A 143 -19.57 -26.32 -8.43
N LEU A 144 -19.76 -25.98 -9.71
CA LEU A 144 -20.97 -25.29 -10.18
C LEU A 144 -22.22 -26.19 -10.12
N GLY A 145 -22.08 -27.49 -10.34
CA GLY A 145 -23.16 -28.47 -10.19
C GLY A 145 -23.66 -28.56 -8.75
N GLU A 146 -22.75 -28.69 -7.78
CA GLU A 146 -23.08 -28.74 -6.35
C GLU A 146 -23.78 -27.47 -5.86
N THR A 147 -23.52 -26.31 -6.47
CA THR A 147 -24.22 -25.07 -6.13
C THR A 147 -25.67 -25.03 -6.64
N LYS A 148 -25.98 -25.72 -7.74
CA LYS A 148 -27.36 -25.81 -8.26
C LYS A 148 -28.24 -26.70 -7.38
N ASP A 149 -27.66 -27.78 -6.84
CA ASP A 149 -28.39 -28.69 -5.93
C ASP A 149 -28.70 -28.05 -4.57
N LYS A 150 -27.91 -27.07 -4.13
CA LYS A 150 -28.14 -26.31 -2.87
C LYS A 150 -29.12 -25.13 -3.02
N VAL A 151 -29.46 -24.73 -4.23
CA VAL A 151 -30.41 -23.64 -4.55
C VAL A 151 -31.82 -24.18 -4.86
N ASN A 152 -32.05 -25.49 -4.69
CA ASN A 152 -33.39 -26.06 -4.62
C ASN A 152 -33.96 -25.95 -3.20
N TRP A 153 -34.33 -24.74 -2.80
CA TRP A 153 -35.32 -24.53 -1.75
C TRP A 153 -36.49 -23.76 -2.38
N THR A 154 -37.69 -24.34 -2.22
CA THR A 154 -39.02 -23.75 -2.47
C THR A 154 -39.14 -22.26 -2.16
#